data_AF-A0A3C8C7M2-F1
#
_entry.id   AF-A0A3C8C7M2-F1
#
_cell.length_a   1.000
_cell.length_b   1.000
_cell.length_c   1.000
_cell.angle_alpha   90.00
_cell.angle_beta   90.00
_cell.angle_gamma   90.00
#
_symmetry.space_group_name_H-M   'P 1'
#
loop_
_entity.id
_entity.type
_entity.pdbx_description
1 polymer ?
#
loop_
_entity_poly.entity_id
_entity_poly.type
_entity_poly.pdbx_seq_one_letter_code
_entity_poly.pdbx_strand_id
1 'polypeptide(L)'
;MSIKKILVYLTHPHVEAWNFRPEHKALLENRVPGLKVEVCLNSKDFRDRLPQAEAVIVWVFKQAWLDSAPQLKLIATPAAGNEWIELEPPENLKLSFGGFHGKLIAESVIGAMLYFLKAIPLSAKMQ
;
A
#
# COMPACT_ATOMS: atom_id res chain seq x y z
N MET A 1 -18.71 10.16 -1.22
CA MET A 1 -18.35 9.24 -2.33
C MET A 1 -18.55 7.82 -1.84
N SER A 2 -19.35 7.00 -2.53
CA SER A 2 -19.45 5.56 -2.23
C SER A 2 -18.61 4.81 -3.25
N ILE A 3 -17.50 4.23 -2.83
CA ILE A 3 -16.68 3.32 -3.65
C ILE A 3 -17.30 1.92 -3.54
N LYS A 4 -17.62 1.28 -4.67
CA LYS A 4 -18.17 -0.09 -4.67
C LYS A 4 -17.20 -1.15 -5.19
N LYS A 5 -16.20 -0.76 -5.97
CA LYS A 5 -15.20 -1.69 -6.53
C LYS A 5 -13.77 -1.21 -6.27
N ILE A 6 -13.03 -1.99 -5.48
CA ILE A 6 -11.60 -1.81 -5.23
C ILE A 6 -10.82 -2.88 -5.99
N LEU A 7 -9.78 -2.45 -6.70
CA LEU A 7 -8.79 -3.33 -7.32
C LEU A 7 -7.48 -3.27 -6.54
N VAL A 8 -6.98 -4.42 -6.08
CA VAL A 8 -5.77 -4.51 -5.27
C VAL A 8 -4.65 -5.15 -6.09
N TYR A 9 -3.53 -4.47 -6.19
CA TYR A 9 -2.29 -5.01 -6.75
C TYR A 9 -1.12 -4.71 -5.80
N LEU A 10 -1.05 -5.48 -4.72
CA LEU A 10 0.01 -5.44 -3.72
C LEU A 10 0.70 -6.80 -3.71
N THR A 11 1.71 -6.95 -4.56
CA THR A 11 2.56 -8.13 -4.62
C THR A 11 4.01 -7.73 -4.48
N HIS A 12 4.80 -8.48 -3.70
CA HIS A 12 6.22 -8.27 -3.56
C HIS A 12 6.97 -9.62 -3.52
N PRO A 13 8.00 -9.83 -4.37
CA PRO A 13 8.64 -11.13 -4.54
C PRO A 13 9.48 -11.60 -3.34
N HIS A 14 9.94 -10.66 -2.50
CA HIS A 14 10.92 -10.96 -1.45
C HIS A 14 10.43 -10.70 -0.03
N VAL A 15 9.29 -10.01 0.12
CA VAL A 15 8.80 -9.57 1.44
C VAL A 15 7.35 -9.99 1.56
N GLU A 16 7.11 -11.11 2.23
CA GLU A 16 5.78 -11.70 2.36
C GLU A 16 4.78 -10.72 2.98
N ALA A 17 5.20 -9.99 4.01
CA ALA A 17 4.37 -9.01 4.72
C ALA A 17 3.86 -7.85 3.83
N TRP A 18 4.43 -7.66 2.63
CA TRP A 18 3.99 -6.65 1.67
C TRP A 18 2.99 -7.19 0.63
N ASN A 19 2.66 -8.47 0.69
CA ASN A 19 1.64 -9.07 -0.16
C ASN A 19 0.26 -8.94 0.49
N PHE A 20 -0.76 -8.65 -0.32
CA PHE A 20 -2.14 -8.67 0.13
C PHE A 20 -2.65 -10.10 0.25
N ARG A 21 -3.32 -10.41 1.36
CA ARG A 21 -3.72 -11.77 1.72
C ARG A 21 -5.25 -11.92 1.76
N PRO A 22 -5.79 -13.15 1.64
CA PRO A 22 -7.24 -13.37 1.62
C PRO A 22 -7.98 -12.80 2.83
N GLU A 23 -7.38 -12.80 4.02
CA GLU A 23 -8.00 -12.22 5.21
C GLU A 23 -8.11 -10.69 5.14
N HIS A 24 -7.22 -10.01 4.42
CA HIS A 24 -7.32 -8.57 4.19
C HIS A 24 -8.50 -8.25 3.29
N LYS A 25 -8.72 -9.08 2.26
CA LYS A 25 -9.91 -8.99 1.39
C LYS A 25 -11.18 -9.09 2.23
N ALA A 26 -11.31 -10.16 3.02
CA ALA A 26 -12.47 -10.40 3.85
C ALA A 26 -12.71 -9.25 4.85
N LEU A 27 -11.63 -8.71 5.43
CA LEU A 27 -11.72 -7.57 6.34
C LEU A 27 -12.29 -6.32 5.66
N LEU A 28 -11.86 -6.00 4.44
CA LEU A 28 -12.35 -4.85 3.70
C LEU A 28 -13.83 -5.02 3.31
N GLU A 29 -14.19 -6.15 2.72
CA GLU A 29 -15.57 -6.42 2.27
C GLU A 29 -16.55 -6.46 3.46
N ASN A 30 -16.13 -6.98 4.62
CA ASN A 30 -16.96 -7.00 5.82
C ASN A 30 -17.16 -5.62 6.46
N ARG A 31 -16.20 -4.68 6.29
CA ARG A 31 -16.27 -3.35 6.89
C ARG A 31 -17.06 -2.34 6.05
N VAL A 32 -17.20 -2.60 4.75
CA VAL A 32 -17.85 -1.68 3.82
C VAL A 32 -18.95 -2.42 3.07
N PRO A 33 -20.22 -2.29 3.48
CA PRO A 33 -21.34 -2.97 2.83
C PRO A 33 -21.40 -2.68 1.33
N GLY A 34 -21.50 -3.73 0.52
CA GLY A 34 -21.57 -3.63 -0.94
C GLY A 34 -20.23 -3.35 -1.64
N LEU A 35 -19.12 -3.35 -0.91
CA LEU A 35 -17.78 -3.28 -1.48
C LEU A 35 -17.38 -4.63 -2.08
N LYS A 36 -16.89 -4.60 -3.31
CA LYS A 36 -16.25 -5.73 -3.98
C LYS A 36 -14.75 -5.48 -4.09
N VAL A 37 -13.94 -6.42 -3.61
CA VAL A 37 -12.48 -6.37 -3.69
C VAL A 37 -11.99 -7.43 -4.67
N GLU A 38 -11.32 -6.98 -5.73
CA GLU A 38 -10.67 -7.85 -6.72
C GLU A 38 -9.15 -7.74 -6.54
N VAL A 39 -8.47 -8.89 -6.47
CA VAL A 39 -7.02 -8.96 -6.27
C VAL A 39 -6.36 -9.37 -7.59
N CYS A 40 -5.31 -8.65 -7.97
CA CYS A 40 -4.48 -8.90 -9.13
C CYS A 40 -3.10 -9.40 -8.71
N LEU A 41 -2.58 -10.37 -9.47
CA LEU A 41 -1.28 -10.99 -9.20
C LEU A 41 -0.14 -10.41 -10.04
N ASN A 42 -0.48 -9.67 -11.10
CA ASN A 42 0.50 -9.09 -12.01
C ASN A 42 -0.06 -7.82 -12.69
N SER A 43 0.85 -7.07 -13.30
CA SER A 43 0.55 -5.78 -13.92
C SER A 43 -0.34 -5.88 -15.18
N LYS A 44 -0.37 -7.02 -15.87
CA LYS A 44 -1.28 -7.23 -17.00
C LYS A 44 -2.71 -7.34 -16.48
N ASP A 45 -2.93 -8.25 -15.53
CA ASP A 45 -4.25 -8.47 -14.91
C ASP A 45 -4.78 -7.19 -14.24
N PHE A 46 -3.91 -6.42 -13.58
CA PHE A 46 -4.26 -5.12 -13.03
C PHE A 46 -4.76 -4.16 -14.11
N ARG A 47 -4.00 -3.98 -15.20
CA ARG A 47 -4.37 -3.05 -16.29
C ARG A 47 -5.65 -3.46 -17.01
N ASP A 48 -5.86 -4.76 -17.21
CA ASP A 48 -7.06 -5.27 -17.89
C ASP A 48 -8.35 -4.97 -17.09
N ARG A 49 -8.26 -4.92 -15.75
CA ARG A 49 -9.42 -4.68 -14.86
C ARG A 49 -9.55 -3.24 -14.38
N LEU A 50 -8.48 -2.44 -14.47
CA LEU A 50 -8.43 -1.04 -14.05
C LEU A 50 -9.57 -0.16 -14.60
N PRO A 51 -10.05 -0.30 -15.86
CA PRO A 51 -11.11 0.57 -16.38
C PRO A 51 -12.43 0.56 -15.60
N GLN A 52 -12.69 -0.51 -14.84
CA GLN A 52 -13.90 -0.69 -14.04
C GLN A 52 -13.69 -0.40 -12.55
N ALA A 53 -12.46 -0.09 -12.13
CA ALA A 53 -12.15 0.15 -10.73
C ALA A 53 -12.52 1.58 -10.32
N GLU A 54 -13.18 1.71 -9.18
CA GLU A 54 -13.44 3.03 -8.58
C GLU A 54 -12.31 3.47 -7.65
N ALA A 55 -11.55 2.50 -7.14
CA ALA A 55 -10.39 2.73 -6.32
C ALA A 55 -9.36 1.62 -6.51
N VAL A 56 -8.09 1.95 -6.29
CA VAL A 56 -6.99 0.98 -6.33
C VAL A 56 -6.17 1.01 -5.05
N ILE A 57 -5.65 -0.15 -4.66
CA ILE A 57 -4.64 -0.26 -3.60
C ILE A 57 -3.39 -0.89 -4.21
N VAL A 58 -2.29 -0.14 -4.31
CA VAL A 58 -1.10 -0.52 -5.07
C VAL A 58 0.19 -0.03 -4.43
N TRP A 59 1.31 -0.68 -4.74
CA TRP A 59 2.64 -0.18 -4.39
C TRP A 59 3.11 0.90 -5.36
N VAL A 60 2.84 0.71 -6.66
CA VAL A 60 3.26 1.60 -7.75
C VAL A 60 2.05 1.92 -8.62
N PHE A 61 1.93 3.16 -9.06
CA PHE A 61 0.96 3.58 -10.07
C PHE A 61 1.61 4.57 -11.04
N LYS A 62 1.38 4.38 -12.34
CA LYS A 62 1.98 5.20 -13.40
C LYS A 62 0.93 6.08 -14.07
N GLN A 63 1.31 7.31 -14.45
CA GLN A 63 0.44 8.23 -15.22
C GLN A 63 -0.20 7.56 -16.44
N ALA A 64 0.57 6.76 -17.20
CA ALA A 64 0.08 6.08 -18.41
C ALA A 64 -1.06 5.06 -18.16
N TRP A 65 -1.33 4.69 -16.91
CA TRP A 65 -2.47 3.82 -16.56
C TRP A 65 -3.72 4.63 -16.21
N LEU A 66 -3.57 5.92 -15.88
CA LEU A 66 -4.69 6.77 -15.50
C LEU A 66 -5.65 6.98 -16.67
N ASP A 67 -5.11 7.10 -17.88
CA ASP A 67 -5.90 7.31 -19.11
C ASP A 67 -6.90 6.16 -19.36
N SER A 68 -6.59 4.95 -18.89
CA SER A 68 -7.47 3.78 -19.01
C SER A 68 -8.37 3.58 -17.80
N ALA A 69 -8.43 4.51 -16.84
CA ALA A 69 -9.12 4.37 -15.56
C ALA A 69 -10.24 5.43 -15.36
N PRO A 70 -11.26 5.49 -16.23
CA PRO A 70 -12.23 6.59 -16.24
C PRO A 70 -13.12 6.67 -14.99
N GLN A 71 -13.23 5.58 -14.23
CA GLN A 71 -14.04 5.50 -13.01
C GLN A 71 -13.23 5.74 -11.74
N LEU A 72 -11.91 5.90 -11.85
CA LEU A 72 -11.00 5.92 -10.71
C LEU A 72 -11.17 7.22 -9.91
N LYS A 73 -11.41 7.07 -8.61
CA LYS A 73 -11.65 8.16 -7.65
C LYS A 73 -10.60 8.19 -6.54
N LEU A 74 -9.90 7.07 -6.32
CA LEU A 74 -8.92 6.93 -5.24
C LEU A 74 -7.77 6.01 -5.66
N ILE A 75 -6.55 6.47 -5.46
CA ILE A 75 -5.35 5.63 -5.41
C ILE A 75 -4.87 5.62 -3.97
N ALA A 76 -4.80 4.43 -3.37
CA ALA A 76 -4.24 4.23 -2.05
C ALA A 76 -2.95 3.42 -2.15
N THR A 77 -1.94 3.83 -1.39
CA THR A 77 -0.72 3.04 -1.19
C THR A 77 -0.46 2.87 0.30
N PRO A 78 -0.10 1.65 0.77
CA PRO A 78 0.36 1.47 2.13
C PRO A 78 1.71 2.15 2.40
N ALA A 79 2.45 2.58 1.37
CA ALA A 79 3.74 3.25 1.52
C ALA A 79 3.59 4.63 2.19
N ALA A 80 4.58 5.02 2.99
CA ALA A 80 4.66 6.36 3.59
C ALA A 80 5.04 7.42 2.54
N GLY A 81 5.96 7.06 1.64
CA GLY A 81 6.46 7.93 0.57
C GLY A 81 5.54 7.95 -0.65
N ASN A 82 5.71 8.98 -1.46
CA ASN A 82 4.95 9.20 -2.69
C ASN A 82 5.76 8.91 -3.96
N GLU A 83 7.01 8.45 -3.83
CA GLU A 83 7.96 8.32 -4.94
C GLU A 83 7.49 7.32 -6.00
N TRP A 84 6.62 6.38 -5.60
CA TRP A 84 6.13 5.29 -6.44
C TRP A 84 4.78 5.60 -7.12
N ILE A 85 4.21 6.78 -6.84
CA ILE A 85 2.97 7.28 -7.43
C ILE A 85 3.33 8.52 -8.24
N GLU A 86 3.92 8.30 -9.42
CA GLU A 86 4.32 9.35 -10.35
C GLU A 86 3.11 9.77 -11.22
N LEU A 87 2.25 10.63 -10.67
CA LEU A 87 1.13 11.20 -11.41
C LEU A 87 0.73 12.58 -10.87
N GLU A 88 0.21 13.42 -11.77
CA GLU A 88 -0.48 14.66 -11.41
C GLU A 88 -1.98 14.35 -11.32
N PRO A 89 -2.57 14.29 -10.10
CA PRO A 89 -3.94 13.83 -9.96
C PRO A 89 -4.90 14.91 -10.47
N PRO A 90 -5.87 14.58 -11.34
CA PRO A 90 -6.97 15.49 -11.63
C PRO A 90 -7.78 15.76 -10.36
N GLU A 91 -8.52 16.88 -10.31
CA GLU A 91 -9.23 17.33 -9.09
C GLU A 91 -10.17 16.28 -8.47
N ASN A 92 -10.71 15.37 -9.28
CA ASN A 92 -11.63 14.32 -8.84
C ASN A 92 -10.93 13.03 -8.36
N LEU A 93 -9.60 12.95 -8.44
CA LEU A 93 -8.81 11.79 -8.01
C LEU A 93 -8.11 12.07 -6.68
N LYS A 94 -8.38 11.25 -5.68
CA LYS A 94 -7.71 11.34 -4.37
C LYS A 94 -6.51 10.41 -4.30
N LEU A 95 -5.46 10.87 -3.64
CA LEU A 95 -4.31 10.05 -3.25
C LEU A 95 -4.33 9.83 -1.74
N SER A 96 -4.06 8.60 -1.30
CA SER A 96 -3.98 8.22 0.11
C SER A 96 -2.71 7.44 0.39
N PHE A 97 -1.90 7.92 1.32
CA PHE A 97 -0.62 7.33 1.71
C PHE A 97 -0.71 6.70 3.11
N GLY A 98 0.20 5.76 3.40
CA GLY A 98 0.25 5.04 4.66
C GLY A 98 0.71 5.93 5.82
N GLY A 99 -0.17 6.18 6.79
CA GLY A 99 0.14 6.97 8.00
C GLY A 99 0.61 6.16 9.21
N PHE A 100 0.67 4.83 9.14
CA PHE A 100 0.90 3.96 10.31
C PHE A 100 2.39 3.75 10.65
N HIS A 101 3.31 4.14 9.77
CA HIS A 101 4.74 3.83 9.90
C HIS A 101 5.44 4.55 11.04
N GLY A 102 4.92 5.71 11.49
CA GLY A 102 5.60 6.55 12.48
C GLY A 102 5.94 5.82 13.78
N LYS A 103 5.01 4.99 14.29
CA LYS A 103 5.25 4.19 15.50
C LYS A 103 6.34 3.13 15.28
N LEU A 104 6.29 2.42 14.15
CA LEU A 104 7.27 1.38 13.79
C LEU A 104 8.69 1.97 13.65
N ILE A 105 8.78 3.15 13.03
CA ILE A 105 10.04 3.89 12.87
C ILE A 105 10.55 4.34 14.23
N ALA A 106 9.70 4.91 15.08
CA ALA A 106 10.09 5.36 16.42
C ALA A 106 10.66 4.22 17.27
N GLU A 107 10.00 3.05 17.27
CA GLU A 107 10.48 1.85 17.97
C GLU A 107 11.86 1.40 17.44
N SER A 108 12.03 1.40 16.12
CA SER A 108 13.30 1.03 15.48
C SER A 108 14.44 2.00 15.83
N VAL A 109 14.17 3.31 15.83
CA VAL A 109 15.15 4.35 16.19
C VAL A 109 15.54 4.23 17.66
N ILE A 110 14.59 4.05 18.57
CA ILE A 110 14.87 3.85 19.99
C ILE A 110 15.73 2.59 20.19
N GLY A 111 15.41 1.49 19.51
CA GLY A 111 16.21 0.26 19.54
C GLY A 111 17.66 0.49 19.09
N ALA A 112 17.86 1.21 17.98
CA ALA A 112 19.19 1.58 17.50
C ALA A 112 19.94 2.48 18.49
N MET A 113 19.28 3.49 19.07
CA MET A 113 19.88 4.37 20.08
C MET A 113 20.37 3.56 21.28
N LEU A 114 19.56 2.64 21.80
CA LEU A 114 19.95 1.78 22.92
C LEU A 114 21.14 0.89 22.57
N TYR A 115 21.14 0.29 21.38
CA TYR A 115 22.24 -0.54 20.88
C TYR A 115 23.58 0.21 20.89
N PHE A 116 23.61 1.40 20.31
CA PHE A 116 24.85 2.19 20.19
C PHE A 116 25.26 2.88 21.50
N LEU A 117 24.30 3.39 22.28
CA LEU A 117 24.60 4.18 23.49
C LEU A 117 24.89 3.31 24.72
N LYS A 118 24.37 2.08 24.80
CA LYS A 118 24.53 1.21 25.97
C LYS A 118 25.63 0.16 25.82
N ALA A 119 26.47 0.27 24.79
CA ALA A 119 27.56 -0.66 24.51
C ALA A 119 27.12 -2.14 24.51
N ILE A 120 25.87 -2.43 24.15
CA ILE A 120 25.32 -3.79 24.03
C ILE A 120 26.24 -4.68 23.19
N PRO A 121 26.83 -4.21 22.07
CA PRO A 121 27.77 -5.02 21.29
C PRO A 121 29.05 -5.37 22.04
N LEU A 122 29.56 -4.45 22.85
CA LEU A 122 30.76 -4.67 23.64
C LEU A 122 30.46 -5.68 24.76
N SER A 123 29.34 -5.50 25.46
CA SER A 123 28.89 -6.45 26.49
C SER A 123 28.72 -7.86 25.93
N ALA A 124 28.11 -8.00 24.73
CA ALA A 124 27.94 -9.30 24.09
C ALA A 124 29.27 -9.96 23.67
N LYS A 125 30.29 -9.17 23.32
CA LYS A 125 31.64 -9.68 22.97
C LYS A 125 32.50 -10.05 24.18
N MET A 126 32.14 -9.58 25.37
CA MET A 126 32.86 -9.84 26.63
C MET A 126 32.28 -11.04 27.41
N GLN A 127 31.20 -11.65 26.91
CA GLN A 127 30.65 -12.93 27.38
C GLN A 127 31.27 -14.08 26.58
#